data_AF-A0A9Q0XDA3-F1
#
_entry.id   AF-A0A9Q0XDA3-F1
#
_cell.length_a   1.000
_cell.length_b   1.000
_cell.length_c   1.000
_cell.angle_alpha   90.00
_cell.angle_beta   90.00
_cell.angle_gamma   90.00
#
_symmetry.space_group_name_H-M   'P 1'
#
loop_
_entity.id
_entity.type
_entity.pdbx_description
1 polymer ?
#
loop_
_entity_poly.entity_id
_entity_poly.type
_entity_poly.pdbx_seq_one_letter_code
_entity_poly.pdbx_strand_id
1 'polypeptide(L)'
;MPSWKDPFITVTFPNKVIFTIGSLFLFFVHTAVIVSDLYHFLATQKGDLMSFRFTVFSHVASFYWALLGTIYTLQAEDHVLMCCALTSLAMNSALFLARFSVDYITIDYREEQY
;
A
#
# COMPACT_ATOMS: atom_id res chain seq x y z
N MET A 1 -32.59 -9.29 -33.48
CA MET A 1 -32.12 -9.63 -32.11
C MET A 1 -30.92 -8.74 -31.82
N PRO A 2 -30.93 -7.91 -30.77
CA PRO A 2 -29.78 -7.07 -30.45
C PRO A 2 -28.59 -7.97 -30.09
N SER A 3 -27.45 -7.74 -30.75
CA SER A 3 -26.18 -8.41 -30.45
C SER A 3 -25.74 -7.99 -29.05
N TRP A 4 -25.40 -8.96 -28.19
CA TRP A 4 -24.91 -8.81 -26.80
C TRP A 4 -23.54 -8.10 -26.67
N LYS A 5 -23.26 -7.12 -27.54
CA LYS A 5 -22.16 -6.18 -27.37
C LYS A 5 -22.57 -5.13 -26.33
N ASP A 6 -22.57 -5.52 -25.07
CA ASP A 6 -22.42 -4.55 -24.00
C ASP A 6 -20.93 -4.18 -23.92
N PRO A 7 -20.55 -2.91 -24.12
CA PRO A 7 -19.20 -2.46 -23.94
C PRO A 7 -18.99 -2.36 -22.43
N PHE A 8 -18.61 -3.45 -21.80
CA PHE A 8 -17.73 -3.30 -20.66
C PHE A 8 -16.55 -2.49 -21.18
N ILE A 9 -16.38 -1.28 -20.67
CA ILE A 9 -15.18 -0.49 -20.87
C ILE A 9 -14.06 -1.37 -20.30
N THR A 10 -13.49 -2.22 -21.15
CA THR A 10 -12.32 -2.99 -20.82
C THR A 10 -11.21 -1.96 -20.77
N VAL A 11 -10.96 -1.39 -19.59
CA VAL A 11 -9.74 -0.64 -19.37
C VAL A 11 -8.62 -1.68 -19.38
N THR A 12 -8.16 -2.02 -20.58
CA THR A 12 -7.01 -2.90 -20.77
C THR A 12 -5.77 -2.11 -20.39
N PHE A 13 -5.54 -1.96 -19.09
CA PHE A 13 -4.24 -1.51 -18.61
C PHE A 13 -3.21 -2.54 -19.08
N PRO A 14 -2.04 -2.11 -19.59
CA PRO A 14 -0.97 -3.04 -19.87
C PRO A 14 -0.67 -3.83 -18.59
N ASN A 15 -0.56 -5.16 -18.68
CA ASN A 15 -0.42 -6.07 -17.52
C ASN A 15 0.63 -5.59 -16.49
N LYS A 16 1.71 -4.96 -16.97
CA LYS A 16 2.80 -4.42 -16.13
C LYS A 16 2.47 -3.14 -15.35
N VAL A 17 1.50 -2.34 -15.79
CA VAL A 17 1.18 -1.03 -15.19
C VAL A 17 0.26 -1.17 -13.98
N ILE A 18 -0.58 -2.21 -13.94
CA ILE A 18 -1.60 -2.39 -12.88
C ILE A 18 -0.97 -2.52 -11.49
N PHE A 19 0.19 -3.19 -11.40
CA PHE A 19 0.92 -3.37 -10.16
C PHE A 19 1.53 -2.05 -9.64
N THR A 20 2.04 -1.21 -10.55
CA THR A 20 2.56 0.11 -10.20
C THR A 20 1.45 1.05 -9.74
N ILE A 21 0.32 1.10 -10.46
CA ILE A 21 -0.84 1.92 -10.05
C ILE A 21 -1.40 1.43 -8.71
N GLY A 22 -1.59 0.12 -8.57
CA GLY A 22 -2.15 -0.46 -7.34
C GLY A 22 -1.26 -0.23 -6.12
N SER A 23 0.06 -0.38 -6.26
CA SER A 23 1.00 -0.10 -5.17
C SER A 23 1.09 1.38 -4.80
N LEU A 24 0.94 2.30 -5.76
CA LEU A 24 0.86 3.73 -5.48
C LEU A 24 -0.45 4.10 -4.76
N PHE A 25 -1.57 3.51 -5.20
CA PHE A 25 -2.86 3.70 -4.53
C PHE A 25 -2.81 3.22 -3.08
N LEU A 26 -2.31 2.00 -2.86
CA LEU A 26 -2.15 1.44 -1.53
C LEU A 26 -1.18 2.27 -0.68
N PHE A 27 -0.09 2.79 -1.25
CA PHE A 27 0.81 3.72 -0.56
C PHE A 27 0.07 4.94 0.00
N PHE A 28 -0.82 5.58 -0.76
CA PHE A 28 -1.59 6.72 -0.26
C PHE A 28 -2.55 6.33 0.87
N VAL A 29 -3.24 5.19 0.74
CA VAL A 29 -4.11 4.66 1.79
C VAL A 29 -3.31 4.39 3.07
N HIS A 30 -2.17 3.71 2.95
CA HIS A 30 -1.28 3.39 4.05
C HIS A 30 -0.68 4.63 4.72
N THR A 31 -0.34 5.65 3.93
CA THR A 31 0.13 6.93 4.46
C THR A 31 -0.97 7.59 5.30
N ALA A 32 -2.20 7.67 4.80
CA ALA A 32 -3.32 8.25 5.53
C ALA A 32 -3.58 7.50 6.84
N VAL A 33 -3.51 6.17 6.81
CA VAL A 33 -3.66 5.32 7.99
C VAL A 33 -2.55 5.58 9.01
N ILE A 34 -1.29 5.58 8.60
CA ILE A 34 -0.16 5.85 9.51
C ILE A 34 -0.25 7.26 10.11
N VAL A 35 -0.61 8.26 9.32
CA VAL A 35 -0.81 9.63 9.82
C VAL A 35 -1.93 9.69 10.86
N SER A 36 -3.05 9.02 10.59
CA SER A 36 -4.17 8.91 11.54
C SER A 36 -3.76 8.22 12.83
N ASP A 37 -3.03 7.11 12.73
CA ASP A 37 -2.54 6.35 13.87
C ASP A 37 -1.55 7.19 14.70
N LEU A 38 -0.59 7.87 14.05
CA LEU A 38 0.35 8.77 14.72
C LEU A 38 -0.36 9.96 15.38
N TYR A 39 -1.38 10.52 14.74
CA TYR A 39 -2.18 11.58 15.35
C TYR A 39 -2.90 11.07 16.60
N HIS A 40 -3.51 9.88 16.53
CA HIS A 40 -4.18 9.31 17.69
C HIS A 40 -3.23 8.97 18.84
N PHE A 41 -2.05 8.44 18.50
CA PHE A 41 -1.01 8.11 19.46
C PHE A 41 -0.39 9.35 20.11
N LEU A 42 0.09 10.31 19.31
CA LEU A 42 0.85 11.45 19.82
C LEU A 42 -0.04 12.56 20.37
N ALA A 43 -1.13 12.91 19.67
CA ALA A 43 -1.95 14.06 20.04
C ALA A 43 -3.08 13.71 20.99
N THR A 44 -3.83 12.63 20.71
CA THR A 44 -5.02 12.30 21.50
C THR A 44 -4.80 11.30 22.63
N GLN A 45 -3.67 10.58 22.62
CA GLN A 45 -3.35 9.49 23.57
C GLN A 45 -4.46 8.43 23.65
N LYS A 46 -5.13 8.15 22.51
CA LYS A 46 -6.22 7.17 22.41
C LYS A 46 -5.76 5.96 21.58
N GLY A 47 -5.13 5.00 22.25
CA GLY A 47 -4.60 3.77 21.62
C GLY A 47 -5.68 2.91 20.94
N ASP A 48 -6.90 2.90 21.48
CA ASP A 48 -8.02 2.10 20.96
C ASP A 48 -8.48 2.48 19.54
N LEU A 49 -8.13 3.69 19.09
CA LEU A 49 -8.49 4.20 17.76
C LEU A 49 -7.46 3.87 16.68
N MET A 50 -6.32 3.25 17.04
CA MET A 50 -5.26 2.92 16.10
C MET A 50 -5.53 1.58 15.39
N SER A 51 -5.24 1.55 14.09
CA SER A 51 -5.57 0.42 13.22
C SER A 51 -4.52 -0.69 13.21
N PHE A 52 -4.51 -1.55 14.23
CA PHE A 52 -3.39 -2.47 14.48
C PHE A 52 -3.39 -3.83 13.76
N ARG A 53 -4.52 -4.54 13.70
CA ARG A 53 -4.49 -5.99 13.40
C ARG A 53 -4.54 -6.35 11.91
N PHE A 54 -5.12 -5.52 11.05
CA PHE A 54 -5.31 -5.84 9.63
C PHE A 54 -4.41 -5.04 8.67
N THR A 55 -3.75 -3.99 9.16
CA THR A 55 -2.95 -3.10 8.33
C THR A 55 -1.63 -3.75 7.91
N VAL A 56 -0.97 -4.53 8.78
CA VAL A 56 0.30 -5.22 8.45
C VAL A 56 0.18 -6.10 7.19
N PHE A 57 -0.88 -6.90 7.08
CA PHE A 57 -1.11 -7.73 5.90
C PHE A 57 -1.23 -6.90 4.62
N SER A 58 -1.96 -5.77 4.70
CA SER A 58 -2.13 -4.87 3.56
C SER A 58 -0.82 -4.18 3.17
N HIS A 59 0.05 -3.82 4.11
CA HIS A 59 1.38 -3.27 3.83
C HIS A 59 2.28 -4.30 3.11
N VAL A 60 2.25 -5.56 3.54
CA VAL A 60 2.97 -6.66 2.84
C VAL A 60 2.45 -6.83 1.42
N ALA A 61 1.13 -6.82 1.23
CA ALA A 61 0.53 -6.92 -0.10
C ALA A 61 0.94 -5.75 -1.01
N SER A 62 0.96 -4.52 -0.49
CA SER A 62 1.38 -3.34 -1.26
C SER A 62 2.86 -3.38 -1.64
N PHE A 63 3.73 -3.78 -0.70
CA PHE A 63 5.14 -4.03 -0.99
C PHE A 63 5.32 -5.07 -2.10
N TYR A 64 4.57 -6.17 -2.03
CA TYR A 64 4.65 -7.23 -3.04
C TYR A 64 4.18 -6.75 -4.42
N TRP A 65 3.11 -5.95 -4.48
CA TRP A 65 2.66 -5.33 -5.73
C TRP A 65 3.68 -4.33 -6.27
N ALA A 66 4.33 -3.53 -5.41
CA ALA A 66 5.39 -2.61 -5.84
C ALA A 66 6.62 -3.38 -6.40
N LEU A 67 6.96 -4.51 -5.78
CA LEU A 67 8.02 -5.39 -6.23
C LEU A 67 7.71 -6.01 -7.60
N LEU A 68 6.51 -6.57 -7.78
CA LEU A 68 6.06 -7.10 -9.06
C LEU A 68 6.05 -6.02 -10.15
N GLY A 69 5.52 -4.83 -9.83
CA GLY A 69 5.54 -3.68 -10.74
C GLY A 69 6.96 -3.32 -11.15
N THR A 70 7.91 -3.31 -10.21
CA THR A 70 9.33 -3.04 -10.50
C THR A 70 9.92 -4.13 -11.41
N ILE A 71 9.71 -5.41 -11.11
CA ILE A 71 10.26 -6.51 -11.91
C ILE A 71 9.70 -6.49 -13.35
N TYR A 72 8.39 -6.32 -13.51
CA TYR A 72 7.77 -6.29 -14.85
C TYR A 72 8.13 -5.03 -15.65
N THR A 73 8.45 -3.93 -14.98
CA THR A 73 8.88 -2.70 -15.65
C THR A 73 10.38 -2.71 -15.94
N LEU A 74 11.19 -3.41 -15.15
CA LEU A 74 12.62 -3.63 -15.45
C LEU A 74 12.80 -4.40 -16.77
N GLN A 75 11.86 -5.29 -17.08
CA GLN A 75 11.82 -6.04 -18.35
C GLN A 75 11.29 -5.20 -19.52
N ALA A 76 10.80 -3.98 -19.28
CA ALA A 76 10.28 -3.07 -20.29
C ALA A 76 11.22 -1.88 -20.47
N GLU A 77 11.48 -1.46 -21.72
CA GLU A 77 12.27 -0.26 -22.04
C GLU A 77 11.52 1.08 -21.77
N ASP A 78 10.70 1.14 -20.72
CA ASP A 78 9.94 2.35 -20.34
C ASP A 78 10.55 2.98 -19.09
N HIS A 79 11.43 3.97 -19.30
CA HIS A 79 12.16 4.65 -18.23
C HIS A 79 11.26 5.41 -17.25
N VAL A 80 10.14 5.98 -17.71
CA VAL A 80 9.23 6.74 -16.86
C VAL A 80 8.49 5.78 -15.92
N LEU A 81 7.94 4.71 -16.49
CA LEU A 81 7.22 3.71 -15.72
C LEU A 81 8.15 2.98 -14.73
N MET A 82 9.39 2.71 -15.13
CA MET A 82 10.42 2.14 -14.26
C MET A 82 10.73 3.08 -13.08
N CYS A 83 10.89 4.38 -13.33
CA CYS A 83 11.12 5.37 -12.26
C CYS A 83 9.94 5.42 -11.27
N CYS A 84 8.70 5.42 -11.78
CA CYS A 84 7.50 5.34 -10.94
C CYS A 84 7.44 4.04 -10.12
N ALA A 85 7.77 2.90 -10.72
CA ALA A 85 7.76 1.61 -10.03
C ALA A 85 8.82 1.53 -8.92
N LEU A 86 10.05 1.98 -9.20
CA LEU A 86 11.12 2.05 -8.20
C LEU A 86 10.77 3.01 -7.06
N THR A 87 10.17 4.16 -7.37
CA THR A 87 9.70 5.12 -6.36
C THR A 87 8.61 4.48 -5.49
N SER A 88 7.63 3.82 -6.11
CA SER A 88 6.58 3.08 -5.40
C SER A 88 7.16 2.00 -4.49
N LEU A 89 8.17 1.25 -4.95
CA LEU A 89 8.85 0.22 -4.16
C LEU A 89 9.55 0.81 -2.94
N ALA A 90 10.32 1.89 -3.13
CA ALA A 90 11.01 2.56 -2.03
C ALA A 90 10.02 3.09 -0.98
N MET A 91 8.96 3.77 -1.44
CA MET A 91 7.94 4.35 -0.57
C MET A 91 7.14 3.29 0.19
N ASN A 92 6.69 2.22 -0.47
CA ASN A 92 5.98 1.12 0.19
C ASN A 92 6.86 0.35 1.19
N SER A 93 8.15 0.18 0.87
CA SER A 93 9.12 -0.42 1.79
C SER A 93 9.30 0.45 3.04
N ALA A 94 9.43 1.76 2.87
CA ALA A 94 9.55 2.70 3.99
C ALA A 94 8.29 2.67 4.89
N LEU A 95 7.09 2.66 4.30
CA LEU A 95 5.85 2.56 5.08
C LEU A 95 5.71 1.22 5.79
N PHE A 96 6.13 0.11 5.19
CA PHE A 96 6.14 -1.19 5.86
C PHE A 96 7.03 -1.18 7.11
N LEU A 97 8.23 -0.61 7.01
CA LEU A 97 9.13 -0.46 8.16
C LEU A 97 8.57 0.52 9.20
N ALA A 98 7.97 1.63 8.76
CA ALA A 98 7.31 2.58 9.65
C ALA A 98 6.16 1.94 10.40
N ARG A 99 5.31 1.14 9.73
CA ARG A 99 4.23 0.38 10.34
C ARG A 99 4.78 -0.57 11.42
N PHE A 100 5.79 -1.36 11.08
CA PHE A 100 6.41 -2.28 12.02
C PHE A 100 6.99 -1.55 13.24
N SER A 101 7.57 -0.38 13.03
CA SER A 101 8.13 0.45 14.10
C SER A 101 7.06 1.02 15.02
N VAL A 102 5.93 1.51 14.46
CA VAL A 102 4.78 1.98 15.26
C VAL A 102 4.19 0.82 16.06
N ASP A 103 4.00 -0.35 15.45
CA ASP A 103 3.50 -1.53 16.13
C ASP A 103 4.44 -1.99 17.26
N TYR A 104 5.76 -1.87 17.05
CA TYR A 104 6.76 -2.18 18.08
C TYR A 104 6.73 -1.21 19.27
N ILE A 105 6.68 0.10 19.01
CA ILE A 105 6.68 1.13 20.07
C ILE A 105 5.36 1.11 20.87
N THR A 106 4.26 0.70 20.24
CA THR A 106 2.93 0.68 20.86
C THR A 106 2.61 -0.64 21.56
N ILE A 107 3.53 -1.61 21.54
CA ILE A 107 3.30 -2.95 22.10
C ILE A 107 2.97 -2.91 23.60
N ASP A 108 3.65 -2.04 24.36
CA ASP A 108 3.46 -1.91 25.81
C ASP A 108 2.18 -1.14 26.19
N TYR A 109 1.63 -0.36 25.26
CA TYR A 109 0.36 0.36 25.43
C TYR A 109 -0.85 -0.50 25.04
N ARG A 110 -0.58 -1.70 24.54
CA ARG A 110 -1.62 -2.65 24.16
C ARG A 110 -2.07 -3.35 25.44
N GLU A 111 -3.21 -2.96 26.00
CA GLU A 111 -3.94 -3.81 26.93
C GLU A 111 -4.39 -5.07 26.17
N GLU A 112 -3.49 -6.02 25.97
CA GLU A 112 -3.88 -7.37 25.58
C GLU A 112 -4.57 -7.97 26.82
N GLN A 113 -5.89 -7.71 26.94
CA GLN A 113 -6.76 -8.47 27.81
C GLN A 113 -6.72 -9.93 27.34
N TYR A 114 -5.80 -10.70 27.90
CA TYR A 114 -5.82 -12.16 27.86
C TYR A 114 -6.85 -12.70 28.83
#